data_AF-A0A0D1A413-F1
#
_entry.id   AF-A0A0D1A413-F1
#
_cell.length_a   1.000
_cell.length_b   1.000
_cell.length_c   1.000
_cell.angle_alpha   90.00
_cell.angle_beta   90.00
_cell.angle_gamma   90.00
#
_symmetry.space_group_name_H-M   'P 1'
#
loop_
_entity.id
_entity.type
_entity.pdbx_description
1 polymer ?
#
loop_
_entity_poly.entity_id
_entity_poly.type
_entity_poly.pdbx_seq_one_letter_code
_entity_poly.pdbx_strand_id
1 'polypeptide(L)'
;MNRAKITLRRHYQEISNSFIKDYKGYTNGPVEGCNNKIKVIKRTAYGFRNFTNFRLRILVAFSTSFYSINYKNSLKQLNKKTTNPPERELVA
;
A
#
# COMPACT_ATOMS: atom_id res chain seq x y z
N MET A 1 -15.94 24.05 17.24
CA MET A 1 -16.30 23.27 16.03
C MET A 1 -15.94 23.91 14.68
N ASN A 2 -15.49 25.18 14.62
CA ASN A 2 -15.28 25.86 13.32
C ASN A 2 -14.20 25.22 12.43
N ARG A 3 -13.12 24.68 13.01
CA ARG A 3 -12.03 24.04 12.24
C ARG A 3 -12.49 22.81 11.46
N ALA A 4 -13.30 21.93 12.07
CA ALA A 4 -13.85 20.75 11.41
C ALA A 4 -14.74 21.15 10.21
N LYS A 5 -15.59 22.17 10.36
CA LYS A 5 -16.43 22.69 9.27
C LYS A 5 -15.57 23.25 8.12
N ILE A 6 -14.49 23.97 8.43
CA ILE A 6 -13.57 24.50 7.41
C ILE A 6 -12.88 23.35 6.67
N THR A 7 -12.40 22.32 7.37
CA THR A 7 -11.77 21.14 6.76
C THR A 7 -12.73 20.41 5.82
N LEU A 8 -13.99 20.20 6.25
CA LEU A 8 -15.00 19.54 5.42
C LEU A 8 -15.33 20.35 4.15
N ARG A 9 -15.40 21.69 4.26
CA ARG A 9 -15.62 22.56 3.09
C ARG A 9 -14.41 22.54 2.15
N ARG A 10 -13.19 22.48 2.69
CA ARG A 10 -11.95 22.42 1.89
C ARG A 10 -11.83 21.13 1.08
N HIS A 11 -12.30 20.00 1.62
CA HIS A 11 -12.20 18.67 0.98
C HIS A 11 -13.53 18.14 0.42
N TYR A 12 -14.47 19.05 0.12
CA TYR A 12 -15.82 18.67 -0.30
C TYR A 12 -15.83 17.80 -1.56
N GLN A 13 -14.96 18.12 -2.53
CA GLN A 13 -14.91 17.41 -3.80
C GLN A 13 -14.43 15.96 -3.61
N GLU A 14 -13.39 15.75 -2.82
CA GLU A 14 -12.81 14.44 -2.54
C GLU A 14 -13.79 13.57 -1.76
N ILE A 15 -14.50 14.17 -0.79
CA ILE A 15 -15.57 13.53 -0.06
C ILE A 15 -16.69 13.12 -1.02
N SER A 16 -17.15 14.02 -1.90
CA SER A 16 -18.17 13.71 -2.91
C SER A 16 -17.73 12.56 -3.84
N ASN A 17 -16.47 12.57 -4.27
CA ASN A 17 -15.92 11.54 -5.15
C ASN A 17 -15.87 10.16 -4.48
N SER A 18 -15.65 10.10 -3.16
CA SER A 18 -15.62 8.82 -2.42
C SER A 18 -16.95 8.07 -2.43
N PHE A 19 -18.08 8.74 -2.70
CA PHE A 19 -19.40 8.12 -2.79
C PHE A 19 -19.78 7.63 -4.20
N ILE A 20 -18.97 7.93 -5.22
CA ILE A 20 -19.23 7.51 -6.60
C ILE A 20 -19.13 5.98 -6.70
N LYS A 21 -20.13 5.35 -7.33
CA LYS A 21 -20.34 3.89 -7.38
C LYS A 21 -19.12 3.10 -7.86
N ASP A 22 -18.36 3.65 -8.80
CA ASP A 22 -17.18 3.00 -9.39
C ASP A 22 -16.02 2.85 -8.38
N TYR A 23 -16.04 3.60 -7.27
CA TYR A 23 -15.05 3.51 -6.20
C TYR A 23 -15.51 2.64 -5.01
N LYS A 24 -16.66 1.95 -5.07
CA LYS A 24 -17.18 1.09 -3.98
C LYS A 24 -16.24 -0.05 -3.56
N GLY A 25 -15.25 -0.39 -4.39
CA GLY A 25 -14.22 -1.39 -4.05
C GLY A 25 -13.13 -0.86 -3.09
N TYR A 26 -13.01 0.46 -2.93
CA TYR A 26 -12.04 1.06 -2.01
C TYR A 26 -12.64 1.15 -0.62
N THR A 27 -12.09 0.35 0.29
CA THR A 27 -12.45 0.39 1.71
C THR A 27 -11.28 0.95 2.52
N ASN A 28 -11.58 1.54 3.68
CA ASN A 28 -10.54 1.97 4.61
C ASN A 28 -9.87 0.79 5.34
N GLY A 29 -10.42 -0.43 5.24
CA GLY A 29 -9.97 -1.62 5.97
C GLY A 29 -8.47 -1.91 5.82
N PRO A 30 -7.90 -1.97 4.59
CA PRO A 30 -6.46 -2.16 4.40
C PRO A 30 -5.62 -1.06 5.06
N VAL A 31 -6.03 0.20 4.96
CA VAL A 31 -5.32 1.35 5.55
C VAL A 31 -5.37 1.32 7.07
N GLU A 32 -6.55 1.03 7.63
CA GLU A 32 -6.77 0.87 9.07
C GLU A 32 -5.95 -0.29 9.64
N GLY A 33 -5.94 -1.44 8.94
CA GLY A 33 -5.13 -2.60 9.29
C GLY A 33 -3.63 -2.28 9.32
N CYS A 34 -3.14 -1.59 8.28
CA CYS A 34 -1.76 -1.11 8.22
C CYS A 34 -1.43 -0.19 9.40
N ASN A 35 -2.28 0.82 9.65
CA ASN A 35 -2.08 1.77 10.74
C ASN A 35 -2.09 1.08 12.11
N ASN A 36 -2.96 0.10 12.33
CA ASN A 36 -2.99 -0.65 13.58
C ASN A 36 -1.71 -1.49 13.77
N LYS A 37 -1.26 -2.19 12.72
CA LYS A 37 -0.01 -2.97 12.76
C LYS A 37 1.20 -2.08 13.08
N ILE A 38 1.29 -0.90 12.48
CA ILE A 38 2.37 0.07 12.77
C ILE A 38 2.28 0.55 14.23
N LYS A 39 1.09 0.87 14.74
CA LYS A 39 0.89 1.25 16.16
C LYS A 39 1.32 0.12 17.11
N VAL A 40 1.00 -1.13 16.79
CA VAL A 40 1.46 -2.30 17.57
C VAL A 40 2.98 -2.38 17.57
N ILE A 41 3.63 -2.31 16.41
CA ILE A 41 5.11 -2.32 16.29
C ILE A 41 5.73 -1.21 17.14
N LYS A 42 5.16 0.01 17.07
CA LYS A 42 5.63 1.14 17.87
C LYS A 42 5.50 0.88 19.37
N ARG A 43 4.39 0.29 19.83
CA ARG A 43 4.16 -0.04 21.25
C ARG A 43 5.07 -1.14 21.77
N THR A 44 5.30 -2.20 20.98
CA THR A 44 6.12 -3.35 21.40
C THR A 44 7.63 -3.10 21.35
N ALA A 45 8.07 -2.01 20.71
CA ALA A 45 9.48 -1.75 20.49
C ALA A 45 10.17 -0.97 21.63
N TYR A 46 9.42 -0.53 22.65
CA TYR A 46 9.94 0.24 23.79
C TYR A 46 10.77 1.49 23.43
N GLY A 47 10.63 2.00 22.20
CA GLY A 47 11.35 3.16 21.67
C GLY A 47 12.49 2.78 20.72
N PHE A 48 12.31 3.05 19.43
CA PHE A 48 13.41 3.03 18.47
C PHE A 48 14.24 4.30 18.62
N ARG A 49 15.54 4.16 18.93
CA ARG A 49 16.49 5.28 18.94
C ARG A 49 16.77 5.84 17.54
N ASN A 50 16.61 5.02 16.51
CA ASN A 50 16.86 5.37 15.12
C ASN A 50 15.60 5.10 14.27
N PHE A 51 15.11 6.14 13.58
CA PHE A 51 13.95 6.03 12.69
C PHE A 51 14.18 5.05 11.54
N THR A 52 15.41 4.93 11.03
CA THR A 52 15.78 3.96 9.98
C THR A 52 15.46 2.54 10.42
N ASN A 53 15.76 2.19 11.68
CA ASN A 53 15.46 0.87 12.23
C ASN A 53 13.94 0.64 12.40
N PHE A 54 13.19 1.68 12.78
CA PHE A 54 11.74 1.62 12.84
C PHE A 54 11.12 1.39 11.44
N ARG A 55 11.60 2.13 10.44
CA ARG A 55 11.18 1.99 9.03
C ARG A 55 11.50 0.58 8.51
N LEU A 56 12.69 0.06 8.75
CA LEU A 56 13.06 -1.30 8.37
C LEU A 56 12.15 -2.34 9.02
N ARG A 57 11.84 -2.20 10.32
CA ARG A 57 10.92 -3.10 11.01
C ARG A 57 9.51 -3.09 10.42
N ILE A 58 9.01 -1.90 10.04
CA ILE A 58 7.74 -1.76 9.32
C ILE A 58 7.82 -2.51 7.99
N LEU A 59 8.83 -2.25 7.17
CA LEU A 59 8.99 -2.88 5.86
C LEU A 59 9.04 -4.41 5.95
N VAL A 60 9.77 -4.96 6.93
CA VAL A 60 9.82 -6.41 7.19
C VAL A 60 8.44 -6.94 7.62
N ALA A 61 7.75 -6.24 8.52
CA ALA A 61 6.42 -6.65 8.99
C ALA A 61 5.34 -6.66 7.89
N PHE A 62 5.53 -5.86 6.83
CA PHE A 62 4.66 -5.84 5.65
C PHE A 62 5.24 -6.63 4.47
N SER A 63 6.33 -7.39 4.62
CA SER A 63 6.97 -8.15 3.53
C SER A 63 6.14 -9.32 2.98
N THR A 64 5.10 -9.72 3.71
CA THR A 64 4.08 -10.72 3.34
C THR A 64 2.68 -10.11 3.20
N SER A 65 2.56 -8.77 3.22
CA SER A 65 1.30 -8.09 2.93
C SER A 65 0.81 -8.44 1.53
N PHE A 66 -0.50 -8.38 1.31
CA PHE A 66 -1.11 -8.57 -0.02
C PHE A 66 -0.38 -7.77 -1.11
N TYR A 67 0.00 -6.53 -0.81
CA TYR A 67 0.76 -5.67 -1.72
C TYR A 67 2.14 -6.21 -2.07
N SER A 68 2.89 -6.73 -1.10
CA SER A 68 4.25 -7.25 -1.32
C SER A 68 4.24 -8.66 -1.92
N ILE A 69 3.21 -9.47 -1.64
CA ILE A 69 2.97 -10.74 -2.32
C ILE A 69 2.65 -10.49 -3.80
N ASN A 70 1.73 -9.57 -4.10
CA ASN A 70 1.36 -9.23 -5.47
C ASN A 70 2.53 -8.60 -6.24
N TYR A 71 3.29 -7.70 -5.62
CA TYR A 71 4.50 -7.13 -6.22
C TYR A 71 5.56 -8.21 -6.54
N LYS A 72 5.82 -9.14 -5.60
CA LYS A 72 6.72 -10.28 -5.84
C LYS A 72 6.23 -11.16 -7.00
N ASN A 73 4.92 -11.37 -7.12
CA ASN A 73 4.34 -12.13 -8.23
C ASN A 73 4.48 -11.39 -9.57
N SER A 74 4.28 -10.08 -9.62
CA SER A 74 4.52 -9.26 -10.82
C SER A 74 5.99 -9.24 -11.23
N LEU A 75 6.92 -9.15 -10.28
CA LEU A 75 8.36 -9.25 -10.55
C LEU A 75 8.77 -10.63 -11.06
N LYS A 76 8.20 -11.70 -10.50
CA LYS A 76 8.42 -13.07 -11.01
C LYS A 76 7.92 -13.22 -12.46
N GLN A 77 6.79 -12.60 -12.80
CA GLN A 77 6.26 -12.61 -14.17
C GLN A 77 7.14 -11.82 -15.14
N LEU A 78 7.64 -10.65 -14.74
CA LEU A 78 8.60 -9.86 -15.53
C LEU A 78 9.91 -10.62 -15.76
N ASN A 79 10.48 -11.22 -14.73
CA ASN A 79 11.71 -11.99 -14.84
C ASN A 79 11.51 -13.27 -15.67
N LYS A 80 10.33 -13.88 -15.67
CA LYS A 80 10.00 -15.01 -16.55
C LYS A 80 9.89 -14.59 -18.02
N LYS A 81 9.41 -13.37 -18.29
CA LYS A 81 9.30 -12.80 -19.65
C LYS A 81 10.66 -12.38 -20.22
N THR A 82 11.62 -11.97 -19.37
CA THR A 82 12.98 -11.61 -19.80
C THR A 82 13.91 -12.82 -19.92
N THR A 83 13.60 -13.93 -19.25
CA THR A 83 14.38 -15.18 -19.32
C THR A 83 13.91 -16.13 -20.43
N ASN A 84 12.67 -15.97 -20.91
CA ASN A 84 12.24 -16.57 -22.16
C ASN A 84 12.70 -15.65 -23.31
N PRO A 85 13.57 -16.12 -24.24
CA PRO A 85 13.94 -15.32 -25.41
C PRO A 85 12.66 -14.93 -26.17
N PRO A 86 12.60 -13.74 -26.80
CA PRO A 86 11.50 -13.44 -27.71
C PRO A 86 11.49 -14.57 -28.75
N GLU A 87 10.37 -15.31 -28.83
CA GLU A 87 10.15 -16.29 -29.88
C GLU A 87 10.44 -15.57 -31.19
N ARG A 88 11.49 -16.05 -31.85
CA ARG A 88 12.01 -15.45 -33.06
C ARG A 88 10.83 -15.28 -34.03
N GLU A 89 10.69 -14.08 -34.59
CA GLU A 89 10.13 -13.90 -35.92
C GLU A 89 10.95 -14.80 -36.87
N LEU A 90 10.58 -16.07 -36.93
CA LEU A 90 11.10 -17.08 -37.83
C LEU A 90 9.95 -18.00 -38.17
N VAL A 91 8.95 -17.49 -38.90
CA VAL A 91 8.34 -18.26 -39.99
C VAL A 91 7.79 -17.28 -41.03
N ALA A 92 8.38 -17.37 -42.23
CA ALA A 92 7.89 -16.99 -43.57
C ALA A 92 7.70 -15.50 -43.90
#